data_AF-A0A1J5X9V4-F1
#
_entry.id   AF-A0A1J5X9V4-F1
#
_cell.length_a   1.000
_cell.length_b   1.000
_cell.length_c   1.000
_cell.angle_alpha   90.00
_cell.angle_beta   90.00
_cell.angle_gamma   90.00
#
_symmetry.space_group_name_H-M   'P 1'
#
loop_
_entity.id
_entity.type
_entity.pdbx_description
1 polymer ?
#
loop_
_entity_poly.entity_id
_entity_poly.type
_entity_poly.pdbx_seq_one_letter_code
_entity_poly.pdbx_strand_id
1 'polypeptide(L)'
;MTQSDFPSPAPFTAEEEERISKELASRLDVKDILQRNTGGGMAPYVEGHVLVRTANSIFGFNKWTNRIIELTTDYCDASNERYSAGCSCITRITLSDGTFHEDVGYGSCENVKTRAMALEKSKKQATTDAFKRCCRLFGDKLGNCCYDKEFTNTLPKPAGGAPQGGGYQAGGQGGRGGYQPRGGSNSRF
;
A
#
# COMPACT_ATOMS: atom_id res chain seq x y z
N MET A 1 4.64 22.40 4.43
CA MET A 1 5.91 21.79 3.99
C MET A 1 6.15 22.23 2.56
N THR A 2 7.07 23.17 2.35
CA THR A 2 7.48 23.68 1.05
C THR A 2 8.41 22.68 0.35
N GLN A 3 8.44 22.69 -0.99
CA GLN A 3 9.16 21.76 -1.88
C GLN A 3 10.70 21.67 -1.70
N SER A 4 11.30 22.30 -0.68
CA SER A 4 12.72 22.64 -0.61
C SER A 4 13.65 21.61 0.04
N ASP A 5 13.15 20.48 0.55
CA ASP A 5 13.96 19.57 1.38
C ASP A 5 14.51 18.34 0.63
N PHE A 6 14.36 18.28 -0.69
CA PHE A 6 14.95 17.20 -1.49
C PHE A 6 16.30 17.65 -2.07
N PRO A 7 17.35 16.81 -1.99
CA PRO A 7 18.58 17.06 -2.75
C PRO A 7 18.22 17.22 -4.22
N SER A 8 18.92 18.12 -4.91
CA SER A 8 18.73 18.35 -6.35
C SER A 8 18.69 17.00 -7.07
N PRO A 9 17.74 16.79 -8.02
CA PRO A 9 17.68 15.56 -8.77
C PRO A 9 19.05 15.20 -9.33
N ALA A 10 19.51 13.99 -9.03
CA ALA A 10 20.79 13.46 -9.45
C ALA A 10 20.54 12.28 -10.38
N PRO A 11 21.05 12.31 -11.63
CA PRO A 11 20.87 11.21 -12.56
C PRO A 11 21.51 9.93 -12.02
N PHE A 12 20.95 8.78 -12.40
CA PHE A 12 21.58 7.49 -12.16
C PHE A 12 22.86 7.36 -13.01
N THR A 13 23.85 6.61 -12.54
CA THR A 13 25.01 6.27 -13.40
C THR A 13 24.58 5.29 -14.49
N ALA A 14 25.33 5.19 -15.58
CA ALA A 14 25.00 4.24 -16.66
C ALA A 14 24.90 2.79 -16.15
N GLU A 15 25.77 2.40 -15.21
CA GLU A 15 25.74 1.08 -14.58
C GLU A 15 24.50 0.89 -13.70
N GLU A 16 24.04 1.94 -13.01
CA GLU A 16 22.81 1.91 -12.23
C GLU A 16 21.59 1.81 -13.13
N GLU A 17 21.53 2.58 -14.20
CA GLU A 17 20.44 2.54 -15.17
C GLU A 17 20.31 1.17 -15.83
N GLU A 18 21.43 0.58 -16.27
CA GLU A 18 21.44 -0.76 -16.86
C GLU A 18 20.93 -1.81 -15.85
N ARG A 19 21.42 -1.77 -14.60
CA ARG A 19 20.99 -2.68 -13.53
C ARG A 19 19.50 -2.50 -13.21
N ILE A 20 19.05 -1.25 -13.02
CA ILE A 20 17.66 -0.92 -12.68
C ILE A 20 16.73 -1.37 -13.81
N SER A 21 17.08 -1.07 -15.07
CA SER A 21 16.31 -1.47 -16.25
C SER A 21 16.15 -3.00 -16.32
N LYS A 22 17.25 -3.74 -16.13
CA LYS A 22 17.23 -5.21 -16.11
C LYS A 22 16.38 -5.77 -14.97
N GLU A 23 16.52 -5.23 -13.77
CA GLU A 23 15.73 -5.65 -12.60
C GLU A 23 14.25 -5.39 -12.82
N LEU A 24 13.85 -4.18 -13.26
CA LEU A 24 12.47 -3.79 -13.50
C LEU A 24 11.79 -4.62 -14.60
N ALA A 25 12.54 -5.02 -15.64
CA ALA A 25 12.05 -5.89 -16.71
C ALA A 25 11.85 -7.35 -16.26
N SER A 26 12.48 -7.78 -15.17
CA SER A 26 12.28 -9.12 -14.63
C SER A 26 10.93 -9.23 -13.91
N ARG A 27 10.36 -10.44 -13.84
CA ARG A 27 9.08 -10.66 -13.16
C ARG A 27 9.25 -10.82 -11.65
N LEU A 28 8.18 -10.55 -10.89
CA LEU A 28 8.11 -10.92 -9.47
C LEU A 28 8.32 -12.43 -9.28
N ASP A 29 8.94 -12.79 -8.17
CA ASP A 29 9.08 -14.20 -7.80
C ASP A 29 7.70 -14.78 -7.51
N VAL A 30 7.43 -15.99 -7.98
CA VAL A 30 6.11 -16.64 -7.82
C VAL A 30 5.67 -16.73 -6.36
N LYS A 31 6.61 -16.90 -5.43
CA LYS A 31 6.36 -16.94 -3.96
C LYS A 31 5.83 -15.62 -3.39
N ASP A 32 6.10 -14.50 -4.05
CA ASP A 32 5.69 -13.16 -3.61
C ASP A 32 4.34 -12.75 -4.23
N ILE A 33 3.77 -13.59 -5.10
CA ILE A 33 2.47 -13.38 -5.74
C ILE A 33 1.42 -14.21 -5.01
N LEU A 34 0.46 -13.52 -4.42
CA LEU A 34 -0.71 -14.13 -3.81
C LEU A 34 -1.88 -14.13 -4.80
N GLN A 35 -2.88 -14.97 -4.57
CA GLN A 35 -4.11 -14.99 -5.36
C GLN A 35 -5.31 -14.87 -4.44
N ARG A 36 -6.29 -14.03 -4.82
CA ARG A 36 -7.55 -13.83 -4.09
C ARG A 36 -8.76 -14.04 -4.99
N ASN A 37 -9.84 -14.56 -4.44
CA ASN A 37 -11.11 -14.64 -5.15
C ASN A 37 -11.76 -13.24 -5.20
N THR A 38 -12.16 -12.80 -6.39
CA THR A 38 -12.79 -11.50 -6.65
C THR A 38 -14.27 -11.61 -7.04
N GLY A 39 -14.89 -12.78 -6.88
CA GLY A 39 -16.25 -13.09 -7.38
C GLY A 39 -16.28 -13.40 -8.87
N GLY A 40 -15.42 -12.76 -9.67
CA GLY A 40 -15.22 -13.07 -11.10
C GLY A 40 -14.10 -14.08 -11.38
N GLY A 41 -13.46 -14.62 -10.33
CA GLY A 41 -12.34 -15.55 -10.44
C GLY A 41 -11.17 -15.20 -9.51
N MET A 42 -10.08 -15.96 -9.62
CA MET A 42 -8.85 -15.71 -8.88
C MET A 42 -8.03 -14.61 -9.56
N ALA A 43 -7.75 -13.54 -8.82
CA ALA A 43 -6.90 -12.44 -9.27
C ALA A 43 -5.57 -12.47 -8.49
N PRO A 44 -4.42 -12.47 -9.19
CA PRO A 44 -3.12 -12.36 -8.53
C PRO A 44 -2.91 -10.94 -8.01
N TYR A 45 -2.18 -10.83 -6.90
CA TYR A 45 -1.80 -9.56 -6.30
C TYR A 45 -0.50 -9.73 -5.50
N VAL A 46 0.16 -8.61 -5.26
CA VAL A 46 1.34 -8.51 -4.40
C VAL A 46 1.02 -7.62 -3.20
N GLU A 47 1.57 -7.97 -2.04
CA GLU A 47 1.39 -7.19 -0.81
C GLU A 47 2.28 -5.94 -0.80
N GLY A 48 1.81 -4.87 -0.15
CA GLY A 48 2.50 -3.58 -0.16
C GLY A 48 3.92 -3.66 0.42
N HIS A 49 4.13 -4.46 1.47
CA HIS A 49 5.45 -4.60 2.09
C HIS A 49 6.48 -5.29 1.16
N VAL A 50 6.02 -6.16 0.24
CA VAL A 50 6.90 -6.79 -0.75
C VAL A 50 7.41 -5.70 -1.70
N LEU A 51 6.50 -4.86 -2.22
CA LEU A 51 6.87 -3.77 -3.13
C LEU A 51 7.82 -2.76 -2.48
N VAL A 52 7.65 -2.45 -1.20
CA VAL A 52 8.60 -1.58 -0.46
C VAL A 52 10.01 -2.21 -0.44
N ARG A 53 10.12 -3.49 -0.10
CA ARG A 53 11.43 -4.18 -0.11
C ARG A 53 12.02 -4.26 -1.51
N THR A 54 11.20 -4.57 -2.52
CA THR A 54 11.63 -4.63 -3.91
C THR A 54 12.11 -3.28 -4.41
N ALA A 55 11.37 -2.19 -4.15
CA ALA A 55 11.79 -0.84 -4.49
C ALA A 55 13.10 -0.44 -3.79
N ASN A 56 13.26 -0.78 -2.51
CA ASN A 56 14.52 -0.56 -1.79
C ASN A 56 15.70 -1.35 -2.39
N SER A 57 15.45 -2.55 -2.90
CA SER A 57 16.48 -3.37 -3.55
C SER A 57 16.85 -2.86 -4.95
N ILE A 58 15.86 -2.38 -5.71
CA ILE A 58 16.06 -1.91 -7.09
C ILE A 58 16.67 -0.52 -7.08
N PHE A 59 16.03 0.44 -6.42
CA PHE A 59 16.43 1.85 -6.45
C PHE A 59 17.45 2.19 -5.37
N GLY A 60 17.42 1.49 -4.24
CA GLY A 60 18.11 1.90 -3.01
C GLY A 60 17.18 2.69 -2.09
N PHE A 61 17.27 2.46 -0.78
CA PHE A 61 16.33 2.99 0.22
C PHE A 61 16.19 4.53 0.24
N ASN A 62 17.19 5.25 -0.28
CA ASN A 62 17.26 6.72 -0.29
C ASN A 62 17.09 7.33 -1.69
N LYS A 63 16.81 6.54 -2.73
CA LYS A 63 16.68 7.01 -4.12
C LYS A 63 15.25 7.00 -4.67
N TRP A 64 14.26 6.81 -3.81
CA TRP A 64 12.85 6.91 -4.17
C TRP A 64 12.02 7.46 -3.02
N THR A 65 10.87 8.01 -3.36
CA THR A 65 9.91 8.58 -2.41
C THR A 65 8.51 8.07 -2.71
N ASN A 66 7.63 8.10 -1.71
CA ASN A 66 6.21 7.87 -1.86
C ASN A 66 5.47 9.02 -1.18
N ARG A 67 4.77 9.83 -1.97
CA ARG A 67 4.05 11.01 -1.50
C ARG A 67 2.56 10.89 -1.81
N ILE A 68 1.73 11.05 -0.79
CA ILE A 68 0.30 11.29 -0.98
C ILE A 68 0.14 12.73 -1.48
N ILE A 69 -0.40 12.86 -2.69
CA ILE A 69 -0.72 14.14 -3.32
C ILE A 69 -2.08 14.61 -2.84
N GLU A 70 -3.05 13.71 -2.84
CA GLU A 70 -4.42 13.98 -2.43
C GLU A 70 -5.04 12.73 -1.77
N LEU A 71 -5.83 12.93 -0.72
CA LEU A 71 -6.62 11.88 -0.09
C LEU A 71 -8.01 12.43 0.22
N THR A 72 -9.00 11.95 -0.53
CA THR A 72 -10.36 12.47 -0.51
C THR A 72 -11.32 11.43 0.05
N THR A 73 -12.26 11.88 0.88
CA THR A 73 -13.39 11.05 1.32
C THR A 73 -14.55 11.35 0.40
N ASP A 74 -14.80 10.45 -0.56
CA ASP A 74 -15.79 10.65 -1.61
C ASP A 74 -17.22 10.52 -1.06
N TYR A 75 -17.41 9.57 -0.12
CA TYR A 75 -18.65 9.45 0.65
C TYR A 75 -18.40 8.87 2.04
N CYS A 76 -19.32 9.15 2.96
CA CYS A 76 -19.34 8.57 4.30
C CYS A 76 -20.77 8.57 4.84
N ASP A 77 -21.51 7.52 4.51
CA ASP A 77 -22.94 7.41 4.78
C ASP A 77 -23.23 6.65 6.07
N ALA A 78 -24.37 6.96 6.68
CA ALA A 78 -24.89 6.28 7.86
C ALA A 78 -26.29 5.72 7.57
N SER A 79 -26.49 4.42 7.82
CA SER A 79 -27.78 3.73 7.68
C SER A 79 -27.90 2.65 8.74
N ASN A 80 -29.04 2.57 9.43
CA ASN A 80 -29.32 1.57 10.47
C ASN A 80 -28.19 1.43 11.52
N GLU A 81 -27.66 2.56 12.02
CA GLU A 81 -26.52 2.61 12.96
C GLU A 81 -25.20 1.99 12.43
N ARG A 82 -25.12 1.81 11.11
CA ARG A 82 -23.95 1.30 10.41
C ARG A 82 -23.42 2.36 9.45
N TYR A 83 -22.11 2.30 9.22
CA TYR A 83 -21.41 3.28 8.40
C TYR A 83 -20.77 2.61 7.19
N SER A 84 -20.81 3.30 6.06
CA SER A 84 -20.12 2.93 4.83
C SER A 84 -19.35 4.15 4.34
N ALA A 85 -18.11 3.96 3.87
CA ALA A 85 -17.29 5.06 3.38
C ALA A 85 -16.43 4.63 2.20
N GLY A 86 -16.23 5.55 1.26
CA GLY A 86 -15.31 5.43 0.14
C GLY A 86 -14.28 6.56 0.18
N CYS A 87 -13.04 6.24 -0.16
CA CYS A 87 -11.96 7.21 -0.25
C CYS A 87 -11.12 6.94 -1.49
N SER A 88 -10.74 8.02 -2.16
CA SER A 88 -9.81 8.06 -3.27
C SER A 88 -8.48 8.65 -2.81
N CYS A 89 -7.38 8.16 -3.34
CA CYS A 89 -6.04 8.64 -3.01
C CYS A 89 -5.22 8.79 -4.28
N ILE A 90 -4.59 9.95 -4.49
CA ILE A 90 -3.59 10.15 -5.52
C ILE A 90 -2.21 10.09 -4.86
N THR A 91 -1.37 9.20 -5.36
CA THR A 91 0.00 9.02 -4.88
C THR A 91 0.98 9.33 -6.00
N ARG A 92 2.14 9.88 -5.64
CA ARG A 92 3.30 10.05 -6.52
C ARG A 92 4.48 9.27 -5.97
N ILE A 93 5.12 8.46 -6.80
CA ILE A 93 6.46 7.92 -6.54
C ILE A 93 7.45 8.70 -7.39
N THR A 94 8.49 9.27 -6.76
CA THR A 94 9.56 10.03 -7.44
C THR A 94 10.90 9.39 -7.15
N LEU A 95 11.71 9.14 -8.18
CA LEU A 95 13.07 8.63 -8.10
C LEU A 95 14.08 9.77 -7.92
N SER A 96 15.33 9.45 -7.58
CA SER A 96 16.39 10.44 -7.31
C SER A 96 16.77 11.29 -8.51
N ASP A 97 16.55 10.80 -9.74
CA ASP A 97 16.79 11.53 -10.99
C ASP A 97 15.63 12.50 -11.35
N GLY A 98 14.54 12.49 -10.58
CA GLY A 98 13.35 13.29 -10.81
C GLY A 98 12.26 12.60 -11.63
N THR A 99 12.51 11.39 -12.15
CA THR A 99 11.48 10.58 -12.82
C THR A 99 10.37 10.23 -11.83
N PHE A 100 9.11 10.35 -12.25
CA PHE A 100 7.98 10.05 -11.37
C PHE A 100 6.79 9.43 -12.09
N HIS A 101 5.99 8.71 -11.32
CA HIS A 101 4.67 8.22 -11.74
C HIS A 101 3.62 8.56 -10.69
N GLU A 102 2.41 8.83 -11.17
CA GLU A 102 1.22 9.06 -10.36
C GLU A 102 0.11 8.10 -10.78
N ASP A 103 -0.64 7.61 -9.81
CA ASP A 103 -1.83 6.79 -10.05
C ASP A 103 -2.82 7.02 -8.89
N VAL A 104 -4.08 6.71 -9.15
CA VAL A 104 -5.19 6.79 -8.19
C VAL A 104 -5.44 5.44 -7.58
N GLY A 105 -5.67 5.38 -6.27
CA GLY A 105 -6.13 4.20 -5.56
C GLY A 105 -7.47 4.45 -4.90
N TYR A 106 -8.20 3.36 -4.64
CA TYR A 106 -9.50 3.43 -4.00
C TYR A 106 -9.61 2.46 -2.83
N GLY A 107 -10.28 2.91 -1.78
CA GLY A 107 -10.58 2.12 -0.61
C GLY A 107 -12.01 2.34 -0.17
N SER A 108 -12.71 1.25 0.12
CA SER A 108 -14.08 1.30 0.59
C SER A 108 -14.30 0.32 1.72
N CYS A 109 -15.25 0.65 2.57
CA CYS A 109 -15.69 -0.22 3.63
C CYS A 109 -17.18 0.00 3.82
N GLU A 110 -17.92 -1.09 3.99
CA GLU A 110 -19.37 -1.08 4.12
C GLU A 110 -19.80 -1.70 5.44
N ASN A 111 -20.91 -1.21 5.98
CA ASN A 111 -21.63 -1.83 7.09
C ASN A 111 -20.80 -2.03 8.38
N VAL A 112 -19.97 -1.04 8.74
CA VAL A 112 -19.18 -1.09 10.00
C VAL A 112 -19.85 -0.32 11.13
N LYS A 113 -19.49 -0.66 12.38
CA LYS A 113 -20.15 -0.16 13.60
C LYS A 113 -19.95 1.33 13.85
N THR A 114 -18.83 1.92 13.42
CA THR A 114 -18.51 3.32 13.72
C THR A 114 -17.99 4.04 12.49
N ARG A 115 -18.27 5.34 12.41
CA ARG A 115 -17.74 6.23 11.38
C ARG A 115 -16.21 6.22 11.33
N ALA A 116 -15.57 6.19 12.50
CA ALA A 116 -14.12 6.14 12.61
C ALA A 116 -13.53 4.89 11.96
N MET A 117 -14.14 3.72 12.19
CA MET A 117 -13.71 2.46 11.55
C MET A 117 -13.89 2.49 10.03
N ALA A 118 -14.99 3.09 9.54
CA ALA A 118 -15.25 3.20 8.10
C ALA A 118 -14.15 4.04 7.44
N LEU A 119 -13.90 5.24 7.97
CA LEU A 119 -12.90 6.16 7.44
C LEU A 119 -11.47 5.61 7.58
N GLU A 120 -11.13 4.97 8.69
CA GLU A 120 -9.80 4.38 8.89
C GLU A 120 -9.50 3.30 7.84
N LYS A 121 -10.44 2.36 7.64
CA LYS A 121 -10.27 1.27 6.68
C LYS A 121 -10.21 1.78 5.24
N SER A 122 -11.16 2.63 4.85
CA SER A 122 -11.23 3.16 3.48
C SER A 122 -10.00 3.99 3.15
N LYS A 123 -9.52 4.86 4.06
CA LYS A 123 -8.31 5.64 3.83
C LYS A 123 -7.05 4.77 3.73
N LYS A 124 -6.85 3.82 4.66
CA LYS A 124 -5.68 2.91 4.62
C LYS A 124 -5.65 2.06 3.35
N GLN A 125 -6.82 1.60 2.91
CA GLN A 125 -6.93 0.83 1.68
C GLN A 125 -6.65 1.70 0.45
N ALA A 126 -7.22 2.91 0.36
CA ALA A 126 -7.01 3.83 -0.75
C ALA A 126 -5.53 4.19 -0.93
N THR A 127 -4.84 4.53 0.17
CA THR A 127 -3.41 4.87 0.14
C THR A 127 -2.54 3.68 -0.28
N THR A 128 -2.87 2.48 0.19
CA THR A 128 -2.13 1.26 -0.16
C THR A 128 -2.36 0.88 -1.62
N ASP A 129 -3.59 1.00 -2.11
CA ASP A 129 -3.93 0.73 -3.50
C ASP A 129 -3.23 1.70 -4.45
N ALA A 130 -3.26 3.00 -4.15
CA ALA A 130 -2.59 4.04 -4.94
C ALA A 130 -1.08 3.79 -5.03
N PHE A 131 -0.46 3.44 -3.90
CA PHE A 131 0.96 3.08 -3.85
C PHE A 131 1.28 1.89 -4.76
N LYS A 132 0.54 0.77 -4.64
CA LYS A 132 0.77 -0.42 -5.48
C LYS A 132 0.58 -0.12 -6.97
N ARG A 133 -0.40 0.72 -7.30
CA ARG A 133 -0.70 1.14 -8.67
C ARG A 133 0.37 2.06 -9.25
N CYS A 134 0.97 2.94 -8.44
CA CYS A 134 2.15 3.71 -8.85
C CYS A 134 3.35 2.80 -9.09
N CYS A 135 3.61 1.84 -8.20
CA CYS A 135 4.76 0.93 -8.31
C CYS A 135 4.78 0.17 -9.63
N ARG A 136 3.65 -0.40 -10.07
CA ARG A 136 3.60 -1.17 -11.31
C ARG A 136 3.98 -0.35 -12.55
N LEU A 137 3.85 0.97 -12.53
CA LEU A 137 4.17 1.80 -13.69
C LEU A 137 5.68 1.79 -14.01
N PHE A 138 6.53 1.44 -13.04
CA PHE A 138 7.97 1.31 -13.24
C PHE A 138 8.39 -0.02 -13.89
N GLY A 139 7.60 -1.09 -13.79
CA GLY A 139 7.95 -2.37 -14.40
C GLY A 139 7.37 -3.63 -13.75
N ASP A 140 7.67 -4.77 -14.37
CA ASP A 140 7.17 -6.09 -13.99
C ASP A 140 7.58 -6.49 -12.57
N LYS A 141 8.83 -6.20 -12.18
CA LYS A 141 9.33 -6.53 -10.84
C LYS A 141 8.62 -5.76 -9.73
N LEU A 142 7.97 -4.64 -10.07
CA LEU A 142 7.17 -3.83 -9.14
C LEU A 142 5.66 -4.09 -9.29
N GLY A 143 5.28 -5.24 -9.83
CA GLY A 143 3.90 -5.73 -9.80
C GLY A 143 3.13 -5.57 -11.10
N ASN A 144 3.75 -5.07 -12.18
CA ASN A 144 3.09 -5.01 -13.48
C ASN A 144 2.79 -6.40 -14.05
N CYS A 145 3.64 -7.39 -13.77
CA CYS A 145 3.42 -8.77 -14.21
C CYS A 145 2.12 -9.37 -13.65
N CYS A 146 1.60 -8.89 -12.51
CA CYS A 146 0.29 -9.35 -11.99
C CYS A 146 -0.90 -8.99 -12.90
N TYR A 147 -0.70 -8.16 -13.93
CA TYR A 147 -1.72 -7.80 -14.92
C TYR A 147 -1.54 -8.53 -16.26
N ASP A 148 -0.43 -9.24 -16.46
CA ASP A 148 -0.17 -10.04 -17.65
C ASP A 148 -0.91 -11.38 -17.57
N LYS A 149 -1.91 -11.57 -18.45
CA LYS A 149 -2.71 -12.80 -18.50
C LYS A 149 -1.87 -14.02 -18.86
N GLU A 150 -0.89 -13.88 -19.75
CA GLU A 150 -0.04 -15.00 -20.16
C GLU A 150 0.80 -15.47 -18.97
N PHE A 151 1.45 -14.55 -18.27
CA PHE A 151 2.19 -14.89 -17.04
C PHE A 151 1.29 -15.44 -15.95
N THR A 152 0.17 -14.78 -15.66
CA THR A 152 -0.68 -15.15 -14.53
C THR A 152 -1.37 -16.51 -14.71
N ASN A 153 -1.56 -16.96 -15.95
CA ASN A 153 -2.00 -18.31 -16.28
C ASN A 153 -0.95 -19.39 -15.99
N THR A 154 0.33 -19.03 -15.88
CA THR A 154 1.42 -19.97 -15.51
C THR A 154 1.57 -20.15 -14.00
N LEU A 155 0.90 -19.32 -13.19
CA LEU A 155 1.00 -19.39 -11.74
C LEU A 155 0.39 -20.71 -11.22
N PRO A 156 1.00 -21.31 -10.18
CA PRO A 156 0.43 -22.48 -9.53
C PRO A 156 -1.01 -22.21 -9.08
N LYS A 157 -1.90 -23.18 -9.30
CA LYS A 157 -3.25 -23.08 -8.77
C LYS A 157 -3.18 -23.09 -7.24
N PRO A 158 -3.96 -22.24 -6.55
CA PRO A 158 -3.97 -22.24 -5.10
C PRO A 158 -4.51 -23.59 -4.61
N ALA A 159 -3.81 -24.23 -3.68
CA ALA A 159 -4.32 -25.43 -3.02
C ALA A 159 -5.68 -25.10 -2.39
N GLY A 160 -6.66 -25.99 -2.55
CA GLY A 160 -8.07 -25.74 -2.28
C GLY A 160 -8.33 -25.01 -0.95
N GLY A 161 -9.11 -23.94 -1.02
CA GLY A 161 -9.59 -23.18 0.14
C GLY A 161 -8.67 -22.06 0.62
N ALA A 162 -8.31 -21.10 -0.24
CA ALA A 162 -7.70 -19.87 0.24
C ALA A 162 -8.73 -19.04 1.04
N PRO A 163 -8.38 -18.51 2.22
CA PRO A 163 -9.25 -17.63 2.99
C PRO A 163 -9.62 -16.42 2.14
N GLN A 164 -10.91 -16.03 2.20
CA GLN A 164 -11.38 -14.78 1.60
C GLN A 164 -10.44 -13.66 2.03
N GLY A 165 -9.78 -13.02 1.05
CA GLY A 165 -8.85 -11.94 1.29
C GLY A 165 -9.56 -10.82 2.03
N GLY A 166 -9.47 -10.83 3.35
CA GLY A 166 -9.88 -9.73 4.20
C GLY A 166 -9.02 -8.53 3.80
N GLY A 167 -9.66 -7.47 3.31
CA GLY A 167 -9.00 -6.17 3.24
C GLY A 167 -8.31 -5.91 4.57
N TYR A 168 -7.05 -5.47 4.52
CA TYR A 168 -6.17 -5.17 5.66
C TYR A 168 -6.95 -4.95 6.97
N GLN A 169 -7.11 -6.01 7.77
CA GLN A 169 -7.54 -5.88 9.15
C GLN A 169 -6.27 -5.61 9.96
N ALA A 170 -6.00 -4.33 10.20
CA ALA A 170 -5.01 -3.95 11.20
C ALA A 170 -5.42 -4.60 12.53
N GLY A 171 -4.57 -5.49 13.04
CA GLY A 171 -4.81 -6.22 14.28
C GLY A 171 -5.00 -5.24 15.44
N GLY A 172 -6.19 -5.28 16.05
CA GLY A 172 -6.44 -4.62 17.33
C GLY A 172 -6.00 -5.52 18.47
N GLN A 173 -4.78 -5.33 18.99
CA GLN A 173 -4.44 -5.80 20.33
C GLN A 173 -5.05 -4.84 21.35
N GLY A 174 -6.24 -5.18 21.85
CA GLY A 174 -6.81 -4.60 23.05
C GLY A 174 -6.19 -5.22 24.30
N GLY A 175 -4.97 -4.79 24.66
CA GLY A 175 -4.38 -5.05 25.97
C GLY A 175 -4.74 -3.92 26.93
N ARG A 176 -5.76 -4.12 27.76
CA ARG A 176 -6.07 -3.23 28.90
C ARG A 176 -4.94 -3.32 29.94
N GLY A 177 -3.94 -2.45 29.84
CA GLY A 177 -2.97 -2.18 30.91
C GLY A 177 -3.35 -0.90 31.62
N GLY A 178 -4.02 -1.01 32.77
CA GLY A 178 -4.39 0.13 33.60
C GLY A 178 -3.15 0.84 34.16
N TYR A 179 -3.01 2.12 33.85
CA TYR A 179 -2.04 3.00 34.50
C TYR A 179 -2.74 3.71 35.65
N GLN A 180 -2.49 3.27 36.89
CA GLN A 180 -2.86 4.02 38.10
C GLN A 180 -1.75 5.04 38.39
N PRO A 181 -2.06 6.35 38.52
CA PRO A 181 -1.07 7.31 38.98
C PRO A 181 -0.73 7.04 40.45
N ARG A 182 0.56 6.88 40.74
CA ARG A 182 1.09 6.83 42.11
C ARG A 182 0.78 8.15 42.81
N GLY A 183 -0.03 8.06 43.88
CA GLY A 183 -0.25 9.15 44.82
C GLY A 183 1.07 9.59 45.46
N GLY A 184 1.46 10.82 45.19
CA GLY A 184 2.53 11.51 45.91
C GLY A 184 2.01 11.99 47.25
N SER A 185 2.62 11.50 48.32
CA SER A 185 2.52 12.04 49.67
C SER A 185 3.23 13.39 49.76
N ASN A 186 2.56 14.39 50.36
CA ASN A 186 3.16 15.46 51.16
C ASN A 186 2.03 16.08 52.00
N SER A 187 1.97 15.78 53.30
CA SER A 187 2.66 16.48 54.41
C SER A 187 1.85 17.68 54.92
N ARG A 188 1.35 17.53 56.15
CA ARG A 188 1.11 18.55 57.19
C ARG A 188 1.27 20.01 56.74
N PHE A 189 0.20 20.79 56.76
CA PHE A 189 -0.29 21.59 57.90
C PHE A 189 -1.76 21.96 57.64
#